data_AF-A0A9E2CA74-F1
#
_entry.id   AF-A0A9E2CA74-F1
#
_cell.length_a   1.000
_cell.length_b   1.000
_cell.length_c   1.000
_cell.angle_alpha   90.00
_cell.angle_beta   90.00
_cell.angle_gamma   90.00
#
_symmetry.space_group_name_H-M   'P 1'
#
loop_
_entity.id
_entity.type
_entity.pdbx_description
1 polymer ?
#
loop_
_entity_poly.entity_id
_entity_poly.type
_entity_poly.pdbx_seq_one_letter_code
_entity_poly.pdbx_strand_id
1 'polypeptide(L)' 'MGEVKVGVKLENYGDRYMFEEGKLPEEKIRRHITTALVDTESTLLLLPQDIV' A
#
# COMPACT_ATOMS: atom_id res chain seq x y z
N MET A 1 -22.82 3.20 13.74
CA MET A 1 -22.13 2.46 12.66
C MET A 1 -20.75 2.10 13.18
N GLY A 2 -20.31 0.84 13.02
CA GLY A 2 -19.05 0.37 13.57
C GLY A 2 -17.87 0.68 12.65
N GLU A 3 -16.68 0.90 13.22
CA GLU A 3 -15.43 1.01 12.45
C GLU A 3 -14.96 -0.38 12.02
N VAL A 4 -14.70 -0.57 10.73
CA VAL A 4 -14.04 -1.78 10.21
C VAL A 4 -12.58 -1.46 9.95
N LYS A 5 -11.68 -2.14 10.67
CA LYS A 5 -10.23 -2.01 10.51
C LYS A 5 -9.66 -3.30 9.94
N VAL A 6 -8.81 -3.17 8.92
CA VAL A 6 -8.20 -4.30 8.23
C VAL A 6 -6.68 -4.15 8.17
N GLY A 7 -5.96 -5.25 8.31
CA GLY A 7 -4.53 -5.29 8.05
C GLY A 7 -4.28 -5.23 6.55
N VAL A 8 -3.43 -4.29 6.11
CA VAL A 8 -3.08 -4.09 4.70
C VAL A 8 -1.57 -4.10 4.52
N LYS A 9 -1.16 -4.51 3.32
CA LYS A 9 0.22 -4.45 2.86
C LYS A 9 0.26 -3.50 1.66
N LEU A 10 0.89 -2.36 1.85
CA LEU A 10 1.16 -1.38 0.80
C LEU A 10 2.46 -1.76 0.11
N GLU A 11 2.49 -1.69 -1.22
CA GLU A 11 3.70 -1.89 -2.02
C GLU A 11 3.92 -0.66 -2.89
N ASN A 12 5.17 -0.24 -3.05
CA ASN A 12 5.48 0.83 -3.98
C ASN A 12 5.23 0.36 -5.41
N TYR A 13 4.33 1.06 -6.12
CA TYR A 13 3.93 0.67 -7.47
C TYR A 13 5.10 0.71 -8.48
N GLY A 14 5.97 1.72 -8.39
CA GLY A 14 7.13 1.84 -9.27
C GLY A 14 8.11 0.68 -9.09
N ASP A 15 8.35 0.26 -7.85
CA ASP A 15 9.20 -0.90 -7.55
C ASP A 15 8.59 -2.20 -8.11
N ARG A 16 7.27 -2.38 -7.94
CA ARG A 16 6.54 -3.55 -8.49
C ARG A 16 6.64 -3.60 -10.01
N TYR A 17 6.43 -2.47 -10.68
CA TYR A 17 6.59 -2.36 -12.13
C TYR A 17 8.02 -2.70 -12.57
N MET A 18 9.05 -2.18 -11.89
CA MET A 18 10.44 -2.49 -12.20
C MET A 18 10.80 -3.96 -11.98
N PHE A 19 10.18 -4.61 -10.99
CA PHE A 19 10.32 -6.05 -10.79
C PHE A 19 9.70 -6.86 -11.93
N GLU A 20 8.48 -6.49 -12.36
CA GLU A 20 7.80 -7.13 -13.50
C GLU A 20 8.60 -6.99 -14.81
N GLU A 21 9.32 -5.88 -14.96
CA GLU A 21 10.25 -5.62 -16.06
C GLU A 21 11.61 -6.33 -15.91
N GLY A 22 11.83 -7.09 -14.82
CA GLY A 22 13.09 -7.78 -14.54
C GLY A 22 14.27 -6.87 -14.16
N LYS A 23 13.99 -5.60 -13.83
CA LYS A 23 14.99 -4.56 -13.52
C LYS A 23 15.24 -4.39 -12.02
N LEU A 24 14.39 -4.99 -11.19
CA LEU A 24 14.48 -4.94 -9.74
C LEU A 24 14.22 -6.35 -9.17
N PRO A 25 15.02 -6.86 -8.22
CA PRO A 25 14.72 -8.12 -7.57
C PRO A 25 13.61 -7.95 -6.51
N GLU A 26 12.83 -9.01 -6.23
CA GLU A 26 11.59 -8.93 -5.47
C GLU A 26 11.78 -8.45 -4.01
N GLU A 27 12.91 -8.82 -3.40
CA GLU A 27 13.29 -8.42 -2.05
C GLU A 27 13.57 -6.93 -1.92
N LYS A 28 13.78 -6.23 -3.04
CA LYS A 28 13.99 -4.77 -3.06
C LYS A 28 12.70 -3.98 -3.20
N ILE A 29 11.55 -4.63 -3.42
CA ILE A 29 10.26 -3.94 -3.43
C ILE A 29 9.97 -3.42 -2.02
N ARG A 30 9.82 -2.10 -1.91
CA ARG A 30 9.44 -1.45 -0.64
C ARG A 30 8.00 -1.80 -0.30
N ARG A 31 7.82 -2.32 0.92
CA ARG A 31 6.53 -2.74 1.46
C ARG A 31 6.32 -2.14 2.83
N HIS A 32 5.08 -1.77 3.13
CA HIS A 32 4.68 -1.26 4.43
C HIS A 32 3.44 -2.00 4.91
N ILE A 33 3.47 -2.53 6.14
CA ILE A 33 2.35 -3.23 6.75
C ILE A 33 1.70 -2.27 7.75
N THR A 34 0.41 -2.02 7.59
CA THR A 34 -0.34 -1.12 8.48
C THR A 34 -1.79 -1.56 8.62
N THR A 35 -2.53 -0.87 9.48
CA THR A 35 -3.98 -1.03 9.63
C THR A 35 -4.68 0.12 8.91
N ALA A 36 -5.68 -0.20 8.10
CA ALA A 36 -6.50 0.78 7.40
C ALA A 36 -7.95 0.75 7.90
N LEU A 37 -8.58 1.93 7.94
CA LEU A 37 -10.02 2.06 8.11
C LEU A 37 -10.70 1.81 6.77
N VAL A 38 -11.70 0.94 6.74
CA VAL A 38 -12.54 0.75 5.55
C VAL A 38 -13.61 1.83 5.55
N ASP A 39 -13.53 2.73 4.57
CA ASP A 39 -14.51 3.78 4.32
C ASP A 39 -15.11 3.58 2.93
N THR A 40 -16.38 3.17 2.87
CA THR A 40 -17.10 2.90 1.62
C THR A 40 -17.57 4.17 0.91
N GLU A 41 -17.53 5.32 1.57
CA GLU A 41 -17.94 6.61 0.99
C GLU A 41 -16.73 7.37 0.40
N SER A 42 -15.51 6.99 0.77
CA SER A 42 -14.30 7.55 0.17
C SER A 42 -14.03 6.97 -1.23
N THR A 43 -13.60 7.85 -2.14
CA THR A 43 -13.16 7.48 -3.50
C THR A 43 -11.65 7.56 -3.67
N LEU A 44 -10.93 8.06 -2.66
CA LEU A 44 -9.49 8.29 -2.69
C LEU A 44 -8.79 7.60 -1.53
N LEU A 45 -7.56 7.16 -1.80
CA LEU A 45 -6.67 6.64 -0.79
C LEU A 45 -6.02 7.80 -0.03
N LEU A 46 -6.15 7.79 1.29
CA LEU A 46 -5.43 8.69 2.19
C LEU A 46 -4.32 7.91 2.88
N LEU A 47 -3.09 8.41 2.77
CA LEU A 47 -1.91 7.82 3.38
C LEU A 47 -1.25 8.83 4.33
N PRO A 48 -0.68 8.37 5.46
CA PRO A 48 0.27 9.13 6.26
C PRO A 48 1.45 9.65 5.43
N GLN A 49 1.93 10.84 5.75
CA GLN A 49 2.98 11.53 5.00
C GLN A 49 4.33 10.79 5.01
N ASP A 50 4.60 10.00 6.05
CA ASP A 50 5.80 9.18 6.21
C ASP A 50 5.81 7.91 5.35
N ILE A 51 4.69 7.58 4.70
CA ILE A 51 4.57 6.44 3.77
C ILE A 51 4.73 6.88 2.30
N VAL A 52 4.69 8.20 2.02
CA VAL A 52 4.77 8.79 0.68
C VAL A 52 6.22 8.86 0.18
#